data_AF-A0A5C7E7Z1-F1
#
_entry.id   AF-A0A5C7E7Z1-F1
#
_cell.length_a   1.000
_cell.length_b   1.000
_cell.length_c   1.000
_cell.angle_alpha   90.00
_cell.angle_beta   90.00
_cell.angle_gamma   90.00
#
_symmetry.space_group_name_H-M   'P 1'
#
loop_
_entity.id
_entity.type
_entity.pdbx_description
1 polymer ?
#
loop_
_entity_poly.entity_id
_entity_poly.type
_entity_poly.pdbx_seq_one_letter_code
_entity_poly.pdbx_strand_id
1 'polypeptide(L)'
;MNQTKTVGVVIPIYNVEKYLKECLDSVINQTYKNLQVILVNDGSTDENSLKIAKEYTLKDERFILFDKENGGQSTARNVGIEYFSGEYKLKNITTQIKENSLIEFELDGNNPYNIYKVYKSYKAFNNEQDLINFTYPIIDYIIFLDSDDYWELNCIEECVPRMDGVE
;
A
#
# COMPACT_ATOMS: atom_id res chain seq x y z
N MET A 1 15.03 15.33 11.38
CA MET A 1 16.04 15.01 10.34
C MET A 1 15.41 15.26 8.98
N ASN A 2 16.15 15.71 7.96
CA ASN A 2 15.61 15.77 6.60
C ASN A 2 15.43 14.34 6.11
N GLN A 3 14.19 13.89 5.97
CA GLN A 3 13.85 12.54 5.53
C GLN A 3 13.97 12.49 4.00
N THR A 4 15.16 12.21 3.48
CA THR A 4 15.45 12.24 2.04
C THR A 4 15.16 10.93 1.33
N LYS A 5 15.07 9.82 2.08
CA LYS A 5 14.86 8.47 1.54
C LYS A 5 13.38 8.10 1.56
N THR A 6 12.87 7.54 0.48
CA THR A 6 11.49 7.05 0.42
C THR A 6 11.47 5.56 0.77
N VAL A 7 10.70 5.18 1.78
CA VAL A 7 10.58 3.78 2.21
C VAL A 7 9.26 3.19 1.70
N GLY A 8 9.34 2.19 0.86
CA GLY A 8 8.23 1.33 0.47
C GLY A 8 7.95 0.30 1.55
N VAL A 9 6.70 0.17 1.96
CA VAL A 9 6.24 -0.82 2.94
C VAL A 9 5.21 -1.72 2.27
N VAL A 10 5.37 -3.04 2.35
CA VAL A 10 4.38 -4.00 1.82
C VAL A 10 3.82 -4.82 2.97
N ILE A 11 2.49 -4.80 3.11
CA ILE A 11 1.74 -5.46 4.17
C ILE A 11 0.76 -6.46 3.54
N PRO A 12 1.10 -7.77 3.54
CA PRO A 12 0.19 -8.80 3.08
C PRO A 12 -0.91 -9.03 4.13
N ILE A 13 -2.17 -9.18 3.69
CA ILE A 13 -3.35 -9.27 4.55
C ILE A 13 -4.15 -10.51 4.16
N TYR A 14 -4.30 -11.46 5.09
CA TYR A 14 -5.20 -12.61 4.92
C TYR A 14 -5.84 -13.01 6.26
N ASN A 15 -7.13 -12.72 6.43
CA ASN A 15 -7.92 -13.11 7.61
C ASN A 15 -7.34 -12.65 8.96
N VAL A 16 -6.93 -11.37 9.04
CA VAL A 16 -6.23 -10.76 10.18
C VAL A 16 -7.01 -9.62 10.83
N GLU A 17 -8.34 -9.60 10.70
CA GLU A 17 -9.20 -8.49 11.15
C GLU A 17 -8.98 -8.07 12.61
N LYS A 18 -8.54 -9.00 13.47
CA LYS A 18 -8.29 -8.77 14.89
C LYS A 18 -7.04 -7.94 15.17
N TYR A 19 -6.04 -7.98 14.29
CA TYR A 19 -4.72 -7.36 14.50
C TYR A 19 -4.47 -6.19 13.54
N LEU A 20 -5.12 -6.21 12.38
CA LEU A 20 -4.83 -5.29 11.28
C LEU A 20 -4.90 -3.80 11.69
N LYS A 21 -5.84 -3.40 12.54
CA LYS A 21 -5.92 -2.00 12.99
C LYS A 21 -4.69 -1.53 13.76
N GLU A 22 -4.20 -2.36 14.67
CA GLU A 22 -3.00 -2.07 15.47
C GLU A 22 -1.76 -1.98 14.57
N CYS A 23 -1.62 -2.94 13.65
CA CYS A 23 -0.57 -2.93 12.63
C CYS A 23 -0.59 -1.61 11.85
N LEU A 24 -1.72 -1.25 11.24
CA LEU A 24 -1.81 -0.08 10.39
C LEU A 24 -1.73 1.25 11.16
N ASP A 25 -2.25 1.33 12.38
CA ASP A 25 -2.06 2.51 13.23
C ASP A 25 -0.59 2.70 13.60
N SER A 26 0.18 1.63 13.82
CA SER A 26 1.63 1.73 14.08
C SER A 26 2.41 2.31 12.89
N VAL A 27 1.98 2.01 11.66
CA VAL A 27 2.57 2.54 10.41
C VAL A 27 2.18 4.00 10.20
N ILE A 28 0.90 4.36 10.40
CA ILE A 28 0.44 5.75 10.25
C ILE A 28 1.21 6.67 11.20
N ASN A 29 1.41 6.22 12.44
CA ASN A 29 1.97 7.03 13.51
C ASN A 29 3.49 7.15 13.48
N GLN A 30 4.22 6.40 12.63
CA GLN A 30 5.69 6.48 12.51
C GLN A 30 6.21 7.92 12.49
N THR A 31 7.29 8.22 13.22
CA THR A 31 7.96 9.54 13.15
C THR A 31 8.56 9.78 11.77
N TYR A 32 8.96 8.71 11.08
CA TYR A 32 9.32 8.75 9.67
C TYR A 32 8.09 8.88 8.77
N LYS A 33 7.98 9.98 8.02
CA LYS A 33 6.79 10.33 7.22
C LYS A 33 6.90 9.98 5.75
N ASN A 34 8.12 9.94 5.19
CA ASN A 34 8.35 9.63 3.76
C ASN A 34 8.19 8.13 3.45
N LEU A 35 6.96 7.63 3.62
CA LEU A 35 6.56 6.24 3.40
C LEU A 35 5.63 6.13 2.20
N GLN A 36 5.73 5.02 1.47
CA GLN A 36 4.76 4.55 0.48
C GLN A 36 4.29 3.17 0.91
N VAL A 37 3.01 2.99 1.21
CA VAL A 37 2.52 1.76 1.87
C VAL A 37 1.57 1.02 0.93
N ILE A 38 1.89 -0.23 0.64
CA ILE A 38 1.07 -1.15 -0.14
C ILE A 38 0.42 -2.13 0.82
N LEU A 39 -0.90 -2.11 0.86
CA LEU A 39 -1.70 -3.17 1.46
C LEU A 39 -2.05 -4.16 0.36
N VAL A 40 -1.88 -5.45 0.62
CA VAL A 40 -2.30 -6.49 -0.33
C VAL A 40 -3.26 -7.44 0.35
N ASN A 41 -4.57 -7.25 0.12
CA ASN A 41 -5.58 -8.21 0.51
C ASN A 41 -5.46 -9.46 -0.36
N ASP A 42 -4.97 -10.54 0.24
CA ASP A 42 -4.72 -11.83 -0.37
C ASP A 42 -5.96 -12.72 -0.33
N GLY A 43 -7.10 -12.19 -0.78
CA GLY A 43 -8.36 -12.92 -0.81
C GLY A 43 -8.93 -13.25 0.58
N SER A 44 -8.83 -12.32 1.55
CA SER A 44 -9.45 -12.51 2.87
C SER A 44 -10.94 -12.85 2.76
N THR A 45 -11.37 -13.83 3.54
CA THR A 45 -12.75 -14.32 3.65
C THR A 45 -13.40 -13.96 4.98
N ASP A 46 -12.63 -13.39 5.92
CA ASP A 46 -13.18 -12.82 7.15
C ASP A 46 -14.07 -11.59 6.87
N GLU A 47 -14.78 -11.15 7.90
CA GLU A 47 -15.80 -10.11 7.71
C GLU A 47 -15.15 -8.72 7.50
N ASN A 48 -14.00 -8.44 8.12
CA ASN A 48 -13.51 -7.07 8.23
C ASN A 48 -12.13 -6.78 7.66
N SER A 49 -11.26 -7.74 7.30
CA SER A 49 -9.89 -7.42 6.86
C SER A 49 -9.87 -6.48 5.66
N LEU A 50 -10.63 -6.80 4.60
CA LEU A 50 -10.73 -5.94 3.41
C LEU A 50 -11.36 -4.58 3.73
N LYS A 51 -12.37 -4.54 4.61
CA LYS A 51 -13.04 -3.31 5.02
C LYS A 51 -12.09 -2.38 5.77
N ILE A 52 -11.31 -2.93 6.70
CA ILE A 52 -10.29 -2.20 7.46
C ILE A 52 -9.21 -1.68 6.50
N ALA A 53 -8.71 -2.51 5.58
CA ALA A 53 -7.71 -2.07 4.60
C ALA A 53 -8.21 -0.90 3.73
N LYS A 54 -9.49 -0.93 3.30
CA LYS A 54 -10.13 0.18 2.58
C LYS A 54 -10.25 1.45 3.43
N GLU A 55 -10.66 1.31 4.69
CA GLU A 55 -10.76 2.42 5.65
C GLU A 55 -9.41 3.14 5.80
N TYR A 56 -8.33 2.40 6.00
CA TYR A 56 -6.99 2.97 6.17
C TYR A 56 -6.43 3.56 4.86
N THR A 57 -6.72 2.93 3.73
CA THR A 57 -6.37 3.48 2.41
C THR A 57 -7.07 4.83 2.17
N LEU A 58 -8.30 4.99 2.63
CA LEU A 58 -9.00 6.29 2.54
C LEU A 58 -8.44 7.31 3.54
N LYS A 59 -8.10 6.86 4.75
CA LYS A 59 -7.61 7.68 5.87
C LYS A 59 -6.27 8.34 5.54
N ASP A 60 -5.30 7.61 4.99
CA ASP A 60 -3.92 8.06 4.76
C ASP A 60 -3.53 7.96 3.27
N GLU A 61 -3.15 9.08 2.66
CA GLU A 61 -2.83 9.14 1.23
C GLU A 61 -1.56 8.37 0.83
N ARG A 62 -0.71 8.01 1.80
CA ARG A 62 0.48 7.19 1.57
C ARG A 62 0.13 5.75 1.22
N PHE A 63 -1.09 5.32 1.50
CA PHE A 63 -1.53 3.94 1.36
C PHE A 63 -2.12 3.69 -0.04
N ILE A 64 -1.88 2.51 -0.59
CA ILE A 64 -2.55 1.94 -1.76
C ILE A 64 -2.92 0.50 -1.45
N LEU A 65 -4.12 0.06 -1.84
CA LEU A 65 -4.61 -1.29 -1.56
C LEU A 65 -4.78 -2.08 -2.85
N PHE A 66 -4.17 -3.26 -2.92
CA PHE A 66 -4.41 -4.27 -3.93
C PHE A 66 -5.32 -5.36 -3.35
N ASP A 67 -6.40 -5.67 -4.05
CA ASP A 67 -7.35 -6.72 -3.69
C ASP A 67 -7.29 -7.80 -4.77
N LYS A 68 -6.89 -9.01 -4.38
CA LYS A 68 -6.59 -10.10 -5.31
C LYS A 68 -7.08 -11.45 -4.82
N GLU A 69 -7.03 -12.44 -5.70
CA GLU A 69 -7.25 -13.83 -5.32
C GLU A 69 -6.20 -14.31 -4.30
N ASN A 70 -6.61 -15.22 -3.42
CA ASN A 70 -5.69 -15.84 -2.47
C ASN A 70 -4.62 -16.68 -3.21
N GLY A 71 -3.36 -16.30 -3.01
CA GLY A 71 -2.17 -17.01 -3.51
C GLY A 71 -1.10 -17.23 -2.45
N GLY A 72 -1.35 -16.83 -1.20
CA GLY A 72 -0.40 -16.90 -0.09
C GLY A 72 0.55 -15.70 0.01
N GLN A 73 1.15 -15.55 1.19
CA GLN A 73 1.94 -14.38 1.61
C GLN A 73 3.05 -13.99 0.62
N SER A 74 3.75 -14.95 0.03
CA SER A 74 4.80 -14.67 -0.95
C SER A 74 4.27 -13.98 -2.21
N THR A 75 3.08 -14.38 -2.69
CA THR A 75 2.45 -13.73 -3.84
C THR A 75 2.03 -12.30 -3.51
N ALA A 76 1.54 -12.08 -2.29
CA ALA A 76 1.18 -10.74 -1.83
C ALA A 76 2.41 -9.82 -1.70
N ARG A 77 3.54 -10.34 -1.22
CA ARG A 77 4.81 -9.59 -1.20
C ARG A 77 5.32 -9.28 -2.62
N ASN A 78 5.21 -10.23 -3.54
CA ASN A 78 5.59 -10.01 -4.95
C ASN A 78 4.75 -8.93 -5.62
N VAL A 79 3.44 -8.88 -5.37
CA VAL A 79 2.59 -7.77 -5.86
C VAL A 79 3.16 -6.41 -5.46
N GLY A 80 3.59 -6.28 -4.20
CA GLY A 80 4.20 -5.04 -3.73
C GLY A 80 5.55 -4.73 -4.39
N ILE A 81 6.43 -5.74 -4.53
CA ILE A 81 7.72 -5.59 -5.22
C ILE A 81 7.51 -5.14 -6.66
N GLU A 82 6.67 -5.87 -7.41
CA GLU A 82 6.41 -5.62 -8.83
C GLU A 82 5.77 -4.25 -9.08
N TYR A 83 4.88 -3.81 -8.18
CA TYR A 83 4.34 -2.45 -8.25
C TYR A 83 5.44 -1.39 -8.08
N PHE A 84 6.30 -1.52 -7.07
CA PHE A 84 7.41 -0.58 -6.87
C PHE A 84 8.47 -0.63 -7.98
N SER A 85 8.63 -1.79 -8.62
CA SER A 85 9.49 -1.99 -9.80
C SER A 85 8.86 -1.49 -11.11
N GLY A 86 7.61 -1.05 -11.07
CA GLY A 86 6.92 -0.51 -12.24
C GLY A 86 6.45 -1.52 -13.26
N GLU A 87 6.26 -2.78 -12.84
CA GLU A 87 5.79 -3.85 -13.73
C GLU A 87 4.29 -3.76 -14.01
N TYR A 88 3.55 -3.00 -13.20
CA TYR A 88 2.12 -2.78 -13.37
C TYR A 88 1.80 -1.43 -13.99
N LYS A 89 0.88 -1.47 -14.96
CA LYS A 89 0.19 -0.28 -15.46
C LYS A 89 -1.21 -0.26 -14.90
N LEU A 90 -1.58 0.83 -14.23
CA LEU A 90 -2.91 0.99 -13.64
C LEU A 90 -3.83 1.74 -14.60
N LYS A 91 -5.05 1.24 -14.76
CA LYS A 91 -6.13 1.90 -15.50
C LYS A 91 -7.19 2.38 -14.53
N ASN A 92 -7.39 3.70 -14.46
CA ASN A 92 -8.47 4.28 -13.69
C ASN A 92 -9.83 3.83 -14.25
N ILE A 93 -10.71 3.36 -13.37
CA ILE A 93 -12.10 3.00 -13.70
C ILE A 93 -13.12 3.92 -12.99
N THR A 94 -12.65 4.86 -12.18
CA THR A 94 -13.48 5.85 -11.49
C THR A 94 -13.79 7.03 -12.41
N THR A 95 -15.08 7.36 -12.55
CA THR A 95 -15.53 8.41 -13.48
C THR A 95 -15.50 9.82 -12.89
N GLN A 96 -15.56 9.96 -11.58
CA GLN A 96 -15.57 11.24 -10.87
C GLN A 96 -14.85 11.11 -9.53
N ILE A 97 -13.96 12.05 -9.24
CA ILE A 97 -13.34 12.17 -7.91
C ILE A 97 -14.39 12.72 -6.96
N LYS A 98 -14.69 11.97 -5.89
CA LYS A 98 -15.61 12.40 -4.83
C LYS A 98 -14.84 12.54 -3.54
N GLU A 99 -15.23 13.53 -2.74
CA GLU A 99 -14.67 13.68 -1.40
C GLU A 99 -15.03 12.44 -0.56
N ASN A 100 -14.08 11.99 0.25
CA ASN A 100 -14.21 10.84 1.14
C ASN A 100 -14.53 9.52 0.41
N SER A 101 -14.04 9.36 -0.84
CA SER A 101 -14.14 8.11 -1.59
C SER A 101 -12.78 7.50 -1.92
N LEU A 102 -12.79 6.21 -2.23
CA LEU A 102 -11.67 5.54 -2.88
C LEU A 102 -11.78 5.73 -4.40
N ILE A 103 -10.64 5.94 -5.03
CA ILE A 103 -10.45 5.84 -6.47
C ILE A 103 -10.06 4.41 -6.77
N GLU A 104 -10.78 3.79 -7.69
CA GLU A 104 -10.59 2.42 -8.14
C GLU A 104 -9.83 2.36 -9.46
N PHE A 105 -8.90 1.41 -9.53
CA PHE A 105 -8.11 1.07 -10.71
C PHE A 105 -8.15 -0.44 -10.94
N GLU A 106 -7.87 -0.84 -12.19
CA GLU A 106 -7.59 -2.21 -12.60
C GLU A 106 -6.19 -2.28 -13.22
N LEU A 107 -5.63 -3.48 -13.37
CA LEU A 107 -4.41 -3.66 -14.15
C LEU A 107 -4.71 -3.54 -15.66
N ASP A 108 -3.89 -2.78 -16.37
CA ASP A 108 -3.87 -2.68 -17.83
C ASP A 108 -2.84 -3.66 -18.41
N GLY A 109 -3.28 -4.89 -18.69
CA GLY A 109 -2.44 -5.91 -19.32
C GLY A 109 -2.31 -7.19 -18.48
N ASN A 110 -1.07 -7.62 -18.25
CA ASN A 110 -0.80 -8.86 -17.53
C ASN A 110 -1.27 -8.77 -16.07
N ASN A 111 -1.96 -9.81 -15.61
CA ASN A 111 -2.48 -9.89 -14.25
C ASN A 111 -2.19 -11.27 -13.65
N PRO A 112 -0.91 -11.58 -13.35
CA PRO A 112 -0.48 -12.93 -12.97
C PRO A 112 -1.02 -13.37 -11.60
N TYR A 113 -1.47 -12.43 -10.77
CA TYR A 113 -1.97 -12.67 -9.41
C TYR A 113 -3.48 -12.52 -9.28
N ASN A 114 -4.22 -12.43 -10.38
CA ASN A 114 -5.67 -12.24 -10.37
C ASN A 114 -6.10 -11.08 -9.45
N ILE A 115 -5.43 -9.93 -9.58
CA ILE A 115 -5.79 -8.68 -8.90
C ILE A 115 -7.14 -8.22 -9.45
N TYR A 116 -8.13 -8.12 -8.57
CA TYR A 116 -9.48 -7.68 -8.91
C TYR A 116 -9.57 -6.17 -9.02
N LYS A 117 -9.04 -5.46 -8.01
CA LYS A 117 -9.08 -4.00 -7.92
C LYS A 117 -7.89 -3.45 -7.17
N VAL A 118 -7.52 -2.23 -7.51
CA VAL A 118 -6.55 -1.41 -6.77
C VAL A 118 -7.26 -0.15 -6.30
N TYR A 119 -7.03 0.26 -5.06
CA TYR A 119 -7.69 1.40 -4.43
C TYR A 119 -6.69 2.43 -3.95
N LYS A 120 -6.99 3.71 -4.19
CA LYS A 120 -6.23 4.86 -3.69
C LYS A 120 -7.17 5.90 -3.09
N SER A 121 -6.74 6.64 -2.07
CA SER A 121 -7.54 7.75 -1.52
C SER A 121 -7.77 8.84 -2.56
N TYR A 122 -8.96 9.45 -2.58
CA TYR A 122 -9.20 10.68 -3.35
C TYR A 122 -8.21 11.80 -3.01
N LYS A 123 -7.67 11.81 -1.78
CA LYS A 123 -6.71 12.81 -1.28
C LYS A 123 -5.43 12.88 -2.13
N ALA A 124 -5.07 11.80 -2.82
CA ALA A 124 -3.92 11.75 -3.69
C ALA A 124 -4.10 12.49 -5.04
N PHE A 125 -5.30 13.00 -5.33
CA PHE A 125 -5.64 13.58 -6.63
C PHE A 125 -6.33 14.94 -6.46
N ASN A 126 -5.76 15.98 -7.07
CA ASN A 126 -6.34 17.32 -7.06
C ASN A 126 -7.31 17.53 -8.24
N ASN A 127 -7.12 16.77 -9.32
CA ASN A 127 -7.88 16.90 -10.56
C ASN A 127 -7.84 15.59 -11.38
N GLU A 128 -8.61 15.53 -12.47
CA GLU A 128 -8.70 14.33 -13.33
C GLU A 128 -7.40 14.02 -14.09
N GLN A 129 -6.55 15.01 -14.36
CA GLN A 129 -5.25 14.80 -15.01
C GLN A 129 -4.29 14.02 -14.10
N ASP A 130 -4.39 14.20 -12.77
CA ASP A 130 -3.61 13.43 -11.80
C ASP A 130 -3.95 11.93 -11.88
N LEU A 131 -5.20 11.58 -12.20
CA LEU A 131 -5.62 10.18 -12.41
C LEU A 131 -4.96 9.54 -13.62
N ILE A 132 -4.79 10.32 -14.71
CA ILE A 132 -4.18 9.85 -15.96
C ILE A 132 -2.69 9.60 -15.78
N ASN A 133 -2.04 10.44 -14.97
CA ASN A 133 -0.60 10.38 -14.72
C ASN A 133 -0.24 9.51 -13.52
N PHE A 134 -1.23 8.92 -12.84
CA PHE A 134 -0.99 8.12 -11.65
C PHE A 134 -0.16 6.89 -11.98
N THR A 135 0.98 6.77 -11.29
CA THR A 135 1.93 5.68 -11.48
C THR A 135 2.56 5.32 -10.14
N TYR A 136 3.27 4.19 -10.11
CA TYR A 136 4.04 3.75 -8.95
C TYR A 136 5.06 4.82 -8.50
N PRO A 137 5.29 4.99 -7.19
CA PRO A 137 6.30 5.89 -6.68
C PRO A 137 7.69 5.27 -6.77
N ILE A 138 8.72 6.11 -6.87
CA ILE A 138 10.11 5.69 -6.72
C ILE A 138 10.41 5.57 -5.23
N ILE A 139 11.00 4.44 -4.82
CA ILE A 139 11.43 4.17 -3.45
C ILE A 139 12.94 3.91 -3.40
N ASP A 140 13.56 4.18 -2.25
CA ASP A 140 14.96 3.84 -1.97
C ASP A 140 15.08 2.47 -1.29
N TYR A 141 14.14 2.14 -0.40
CA TYR A 141 14.16 0.90 0.38
C TYR A 141 12.78 0.26 0.39
N ILE A 142 12.75 -1.08 0.42
CA ILE A 142 11.53 -1.85 0.62
C ILE A 142 11.59 -2.62 1.94
N ILE A 143 10.51 -2.57 2.71
CA ILE A 143 10.36 -3.29 3.98
C ILE A 143 9.04 -4.07 3.95
N PHE A 144 9.07 -5.29 4.46
CA PHE A 144 7.86 -6.09 4.68
C PHE A 144 7.46 -5.98 6.15
N LEU A 145 6.17 -5.78 6.39
CA LEU A 145 5.57 -5.85 7.73
C LEU A 145 4.43 -6.85 7.69
N ASP A 146 4.48 -7.85 8.58
CA ASP A 146 3.41 -8.81 8.71
C ASP A 146 2.20 -8.16 9.40
N SER A 147 1.00 -8.48 8.93
CA SER A 147 -0.24 -7.76 9.29
C SER A 147 -0.76 -8.03 10.71
N ASP A 148 -0.12 -8.96 11.42
CA ASP A 148 -0.32 -9.28 12.83
C ASP A 148 0.82 -8.77 13.73
N ASP A 149 1.81 -8.07 13.16
CA ASP A 149 2.86 -7.35 13.88
C ASP A 149 2.59 -5.83 13.89
N TYR A 150 3.37 -5.10 14.69
CA TYR A 150 3.36 -3.64 14.76
C TYR A 150 4.76 -3.08 14.96
N TRP A 151 4.94 -1.79 14.62
CA TRP A 151 6.20 -1.08 14.83
C TRP A 151 6.15 -0.15 16.04
N GLU A 152 7.29 -0.04 16.72
CA GLU A 152 7.53 1.06 17.64
C GLU A 152 7.56 2.40 16.89
N LEU A 153 7.24 3.49 17.59
CA LEU A 153 6.97 4.81 16.99
C LEU A 153 8.10 5.37 16.10
N ASN A 154 9.35 5.08 16.43
CA ASN A 154 10.54 5.58 15.74
C ASN A 154 11.30 4.48 14.97
N CYS A 155 10.70 3.31 14.79
CA CYS A 155 11.33 2.15 14.15
C CYS A 155 11.98 2.51 12.80
N ILE A 156 11.25 3.16 11.90
CA ILE A 156 11.79 3.50 10.57
C ILE A 156 12.85 4.60 10.64
N GLU A 157 12.70 5.56 11.56
CA GLU A 157 13.70 6.62 11.75
C GLU A 157 15.05 6.06 12.22
N GLU A 158 15.04 4.98 13.01
CA GLU A 158 16.27 4.29 13.41
C GLU A 158 16.84 3.36 12.33
N CYS A 159 15.98 2.76 11.51
CA CYS A 159 16.39 1.82 10.47
C CYS A 159 17.02 2.49 9.25
N VAL A 160 16.47 3.62 8.79
CA VAL A 160 16.92 4.28 7.54
C VAL A 160 18.42 4.59 7.53
N PRO A 161 19.01 5.22 8.57
CA PRO A 161 20.46 5.49 8.59
C PRO A 161 21.34 4.23 8.57
N ARG A 162 20.80 3.07 8.96
CA ARG A 162 21.55 1.79 8.98
C ARG A 162 21.52 1.08 7.63
N MET A 163 20.60 1.47 6.73
CA MET A 163 20.50 0.94 5.36
C MET A 163 21.33 1.76 4.36
N ASP A 164 21.84 2.93 4.76
CA ASP A 164 22.72 3.74 3.91
C ASP A 164 24.01 2.97 3.57
N GLY A 165 24.30 2.85 2.27
CA GLY A 165 25.50 2.15 1.77
C GLY A 165 25.38 0.64 1.66
N VAL A 166 24.19 0.07 1.89
CA VAL A 166 23.88 -1.32 1.53
C VAL A 166 23.39 -1.34 0.09
N GLU A 167 24.12 -2.02 -0.80
CA GLU A 167 23.70 -2.30 -2.19
C GLU A 167 22.72 -3.47 -2.26
#